data_AF-A0A354YXA4-F1
#
_entry.id   AF-A0A354YXA4-F1
#
_cell.length_a   1.000
_cell.length_b   1.000
_cell.length_c   1.000
_cell.angle_alpha   90.00
_cell.angle_beta   90.00
_cell.angle_gamma   90.00
#
_symmetry.space_group_name_H-M   'P 1'
#
loop_
_entity.id
_entity.type
_entity.pdbx_description
1 polymer ?
#
loop_
_entity_poly.entity_id
_entity_poly.type
_entity_poly.pdbx_seq_one_letter_code
_entity_poly.pdbx_strand_id
1 'polypeptide(L)'
;MKIIATTTQSQTTLCPEYKQFLEETGLPFIPRERRSLEAIAREQEAQAVLVWQASGPILHMGLERFFFHPSMAKNRIASYRQLGTIDPLIKACALEADSSFLDCTLGLGADSIVAAYYAHEGRVVGLESSPLIAAIVKWGMKVYHSKMSWLNQAIHSIQAVNAEHYDYLRKLEDNSFDIVYFDPMFRKPRYKSTALAPLRLLANHQALSREVIAEAC
;
A
#
# COMPACT_ATOMS: atom_id res chain seq x y z
N MET A 1 18.92 3.10 5.11
CA MET A 1 18.27 4.33 5.63
C MET A 1 17.81 4.05 7.05
N LYS A 2 18.19 4.85 8.05
CA LYS A 2 17.73 4.70 9.43
C LYS A 2 16.37 5.37 9.58
N ILE A 3 15.41 4.59 10.04
CA ILE A 3 14.03 5.00 10.28
C ILE A 3 13.73 4.68 11.72
N ILE A 4 13.06 5.60 12.39
CA ILE A 4 12.58 5.43 13.76
C ILE A 4 11.07 5.63 13.78
N ALA A 5 10.40 5.05 14.78
CA ALA A 5 8.96 5.18 14.95
C ALA A 5 8.63 5.95 16.23
N THR A 6 7.59 6.78 16.21
CA THR A 6 7.08 7.55 17.34
C THR A 6 5.56 7.68 17.24
N THR A 7 4.94 8.23 18.27
CA THR A 7 3.53 8.65 18.32
C THR A 7 3.40 10.16 18.12
N THR A 8 2.17 10.64 17.91
CA THR A 8 1.85 12.09 17.80
C THR A 8 2.14 12.87 19.09
N GLN A 9 1.87 12.25 20.23
CA GLN A 9 2.09 12.78 21.57
C GLN A 9 2.80 11.74 22.44
N SER A 10 3.36 12.16 23.56
CA SER A 10 3.91 11.22 24.54
C SER A 10 2.81 10.29 25.03
N GLN A 11 3.04 8.98 24.96
CA GLN A 11 2.12 7.96 25.45
C GLN A 11 2.86 7.05 26.41
N THR A 12 2.21 6.71 27.52
CA THR A 12 2.72 5.76 28.52
C THR A 12 2.52 4.31 28.07
N THR A 13 1.52 4.06 27.22
CA THR A 13 1.18 2.73 26.71
C THR A 13 0.84 2.79 25.23
N LEU A 14 1.46 1.93 24.42
CA LEU A 14 1.15 1.79 22.99
C LEU A 14 -0.09 0.90 22.79
N CYS A 15 -0.94 1.26 21.84
CA CYS A 15 -2.10 0.41 21.49
C CYS A 15 -1.63 -0.92 20.86
N PRO A 16 -2.43 -2.00 20.96
CA PRO A 16 -2.06 -3.32 20.43
C PRO A 16 -1.68 -3.31 18.95
N GLU A 17 -2.42 -2.55 18.14
CA GLU A 17 -2.18 -2.40 16.70
C GLU A 17 -0.79 -1.82 16.42
N TYR A 18 -0.40 -0.79 17.18
CA TYR A 18 0.91 -0.18 16.97
C TYR A 18 2.05 -1.10 17.44
N LYS A 19 1.85 -1.87 18.53
CA LYS A 19 2.84 -2.88 18.95
C LYS A 19 3.06 -3.91 17.85
N GLN A 20 1.96 -4.44 17.29
CA GLN A 20 2.03 -5.37 16.17
C GLN A 20 2.72 -4.74 14.95
N PHE A 21 2.42 -3.48 14.63
CA PHE A 21 3.12 -2.75 13.56
C PHE A 21 4.64 -2.65 13.81
N LEU A 22 5.05 -2.33 15.04
CA LEU A 22 6.47 -2.24 15.41
C LEU A 22 7.16 -3.60 15.34
N GLU A 23 6.49 -4.67 15.77
CA GLU A 23 6.99 -6.05 15.65
C GLU A 23 7.13 -6.47 14.18
N GLU A 24 6.12 -6.20 13.35
CA GLU A 24 6.14 -6.51 11.91
C GLU A 24 7.25 -5.74 11.17
N THR A 25 7.54 -4.50 11.56
CA THR A 25 8.49 -3.63 10.86
C THR A 25 9.90 -3.62 11.45
N GLY A 26 10.05 -4.05 12.71
CA GLY A 26 11.31 -3.97 13.45
C GLY A 26 11.79 -2.53 13.72
N LEU A 27 10.93 -1.52 13.55
CA LEU A 27 11.33 -0.13 13.73
C LEU A 27 11.57 0.20 15.21
N PRO A 28 12.70 0.85 15.57
CA PRO A 28 12.94 1.28 16.93
C PRO A 28 11.95 2.37 17.32
N PHE A 29 11.24 2.16 18.43
CA PHE A 29 10.33 3.13 18.99
C PHE A 29 11.07 4.16 19.85
N ILE A 30 10.84 5.44 19.56
CA ILE A 30 11.39 6.57 20.31
C ILE A 30 10.22 7.38 20.88
N PRO A 31 10.14 7.55 22.21
CA PRO A 31 9.07 8.33 22.84
C PRO A 31 9.01 9.77 22.33
N ARG A 32 7.81 10.31 22.12
CA ARG A 32 7.64 11.67 21.58
C ARG A 32 8.20 12.76 22.52
N GLU A 33 7.95 12.66 23.82
CA GLU A 33 8.45 13.56 24.88
C GLU A 33 8.35 15.07 24.57
N ARG A 34 7.27 15.49 23.89
CA ARG A 34 7.04 16.87 23.41
C ARG A 34 8.13 17.42 22.46
N ARG A 35 9.04 16.59 21.97
CA ARG A 35 10.05 16.95 20.97
C ARG A 35 9.41 17.08 19.59
N SER A 36 9.96 17.92 18.73
CA SER A 36 9.57 17.98 17.31
C SER A 36 10.08 16.75 16.55
N LEU A 37 9.54 16.46 15.35
CA LEU A 37 10.02 15.31 14.57
C LEU A 37 11.47 15.52 14.13
N GLU A 38 11.83 16.76 13.82
CA GLU A 38 13.17 17.18 13.43
C GLU A 38 14.16 17.01 14.58
N ALA A 39 13.76 17.34 15.81
CA ALA A 39 14.58 17.16 17.00
C ALA A 39 14.88 15.68 17.24
N ILE A 40 13.85 14.82 17.22
CA ILE A 40 14.01 13.37 17.40
C ILE A 40 14.86 12.78 16.27
N ALA A 41 14.59 13.14 15.01
CA ALA A 41 15.36 12.66 13.88
C ALA A 41 16.86 13.02 14.01
N ARG A 42 17.18 14.25 14.42
CA ARG A 42 18.55 14.71 14.63
C ARG A 42 19.23 13.99 15.80
N GLU A 43 18.56 13.87 16.95
CA GLU A 43 19.07 13.17 18.14
C GLU A 43 19.38 11.69 17.85
N GLN A 44 18.56 11.07 17.01
CA GLN A 44 18.67 9.67 16.66
C GLN A 44 19.43 9.44 15.35
N GLU A 45 19.98 10.48 14.72
CA GLU A 45 20.65 10.40 13.41
C GLU A 45 19.80 9.65 12.36
N ALA A 46 18.47 9.83 12.41
CA ALA A 46 17.50 9.16 11.55
C ALA A 46 17.18 10.02 10.32
N GLN A 47 17.07 9.39 9.15
CA GLN A 47 16.69 10.07 7.90
C GLN A 47 15.17 10.20 7.74
N ALA A 48 14.40 9.37 8.45
CA ALA A 48 12.94 9.39 8.41
C ALA A 48 12.34 9.04 9.77
N VAL A 49 11.14 9.57 10.02
CA VAL A 49 10.38 9.31 11.25
C VAL A 49 9.00 8.82 10.89
N LEU A 50 8.66 7.60 11.31
CA LEU A 50 7.30 7.08 11.21
C LEU A 50 6.49 7.53 12.42
N VAL A 51 5.32 8.09 12.17
CA VAL A 51 4.39 8.56 13.19
C VAL A 51 3.14 7.69 13.14
N TRP A 52 2.85 6.99 14.23
CA TRP A 52 1.59 6.27 14.37
C TRP A 52 0.46 7.22 14.76
N GLN A 53 -0.65 7.16 14.00
CA GLN A 53 -1.86 7.95 14.22
C GLN A 53 -3.10 7.05 14.18
N ALA A 54 -4.24 7.56 14.67
CA ALA A 54 -5.51 6.84 14.59
C ALA A 54 -5.94 6.56 13.14
N SER A 55 -5.56 7.42 12.19
CA SER A 55 -5.78 7.23 10.75
C SER A 55 -4.74 6.34 10.06
N GLY A 56 -3.82 5.74 10.82
CA GLY A 56 -2.76 4.87 10.32
C GLY A 56 -1.36 5.47 10.39
N PRO A 57 -0.34 4.70 9.98
CA PRO A 57 1.05 5.11 9.99
C PRO A 57 1.35 6.17 8.91
N ILE A 58 2.13 7.19 9.27
CA ILE A 58 2.61 8.23 8.36
C ILE A 58 4.13 8.31 8.48
N LEU A 59 4.85 8.07 7.39
CA LEU A 59 6.30 8.26 7.32
C LEU A 59 6.62 9.69 6.91
N HIS A 60 7.44 10.38 7.70
CA HIS A 60 7.95 11.72 7.43
C HIS A 60 9.41 11.65 6.96
N MET A 61 9.70 12.27 5.82
CA MET A 61 11.04 12.37 5.22
C MET A 61 11.30 13.84 4.87
N GLY A 62 11.78 14.62 5.83
CA GLY A 62 11.85 16.07 5.69
C GLY A 62 10.45 16.69 5.54
N LEU A 63 10.22 17.40 4.43
CA LEU A 63 8.91 18.00 4.11
C LEU A 63 7.92 17.00 3.49
N GLU A 64 8.42 15.87 3.01
CA GLU A 64 7.64 14.85 2.31
C GLU A 64 7.00 13.86 3.30
N ARG A 65 5.83 13.33 2.93
CA ARG A 65 5.09 12.38 3.76
C ARG A 65 4.54 11.23 2.95
N PHE A 66 4.69 10.01 3.46
CA PHE A 66 4.13 8.81 2.87
C PHE A 66 3.11 8.17 3.81
N PHE A 67 1.90 7.93 3.31
CA PHE A 67 0.79 7.29 4.04
C PHE A 67 -0.18 6.69 3.03
N PHE A 68 -1.03 5.77 3.49
CA PHE A 68 -2.08 5.20 2.64
C PHE A 68 -3.16 6.23 2.29
N HIS A 69 -3.50 6.31 1.02
CA HIS A 69 -4.65 7.06 0.52
C HIS A 69 -5.24 6.32 -0.69
N PRO A 70 -6.58 6.20 -0.82
CA PRO A 70 -7.22 5.44 -1.91
C PRO A 70 -7.01 6.06 -3.31
N SER A 71 -6.31 7.19 -3.39
CA SER A 71 -5.88 7.84 -4.63
C SER A 71 -7.06 8.02 -5.59
N MET A 72 -6.91 7.64 -6.86
CA MET A 72 -7.97 7.75 -7.87
C MET A 72 -9.03 6.64 -7.78
N ALA A 73 -8.85 5.61 -6.96
CA ALA A 73 -9.79 4.49 -6.88
C ALA A 73 -11.21 4.96 -6.52
N LYS A 74 -11.32 5.89 -5.57
CA LYS A 74 -12.59 6.52 -5.20
C LYS A 74 -13.30 7.13 -6.42
N ASN A 75 -12.58 7.90 -7.23
CA ASN A 75 -13.15 8.60 -8.38
C ASN A 75 -13.53 7.62 -9.49
N ARG A 76 -12.70 6.59 -9.71
CA ARG A 76 -12.95 5.50 -10.67
C ARG A 76 -14.22 4.71 -10.32
N ILE A 77 -14.35 4.29 -9.06
CA ILE A 77 -15.55 3.59 -8.58
C ILE A 77 -16.77 4.53 -8.60
N ALA A 78 -16.62 5.80 -8.20
CA ALA A 78 -17.71 6.76 -8.25
C ALA A 78 -18.23 6.99 -9.69
N SER A 79 -17.34 7.03 -10.69
CA SER A 79 -17.72 7.13 -12.10
C SER A 79 -18.63 5.97 -12.53
N TYR A 80 -18.27 4.75 -12.16
CA TYR A 80 -19.14 3.59 -12.39
C TYR A 80 -20.48 3.71 -11.67
N ARG A 81 -20.46 4.04 -10.38
CA ARG A 81 -21.68 4.11 -9.56
C ARG A 81 -22.66 5.20 -10.01
N GLN A 82 -22.16 6.31 -10.54
CA GLN A 82 -22.98 7.47 -10.91
C GLN A 82 -23.36 7.47 -12.40
N LEU A 83 -22.46 7.01 -13.26
CA LEU A 83 -22.59 7.13 -14.72
C LEU A 83 -22.68 5.78 -15.43
N GLY A 84 -22.54 4.66 -14.72
CA GLY A 84 -22.46 3.31 -15.32
C GLY A 84 -21.19 3.09 -16.15
N THR A 85 -20.21 3.99 -16.06
CA THR A 85 -18.98 3.88 -16.85
C THR A 85 -18.07 2.84 -16.22
N ILE A 86 -17.97 1.66 -16.85
CA ILE A 86 -17.07 0.59 -16.41
C ILE A 86 -15.61 1.05 -16.58
N ASP A 87 -14.83 0.82 -15.53
CA ASP A 87 -13.42 1.19 -15.46
C ASP A 87 -12.57 0.47 -16.52
N PRO A 88 -11.58 1.14 -17.15
CA PRO A 88 -10.73 0.54 -18.17
C PRO A 88 -9.98 -0.71 -17.72
N LEU A 89 -9.51 -0.76 -16.46
CA LEU A 89 -8.83 -1.94 -15.91
C LEU A 89 -9.76 -3.15 -15.94
N ILE A 90 -10.99 -2.97 -15.46
CA ILE A 90 -12.00 -4.03 -15.37
C ILE A 90 -12.36 -4.57 -16.74
N LYS A 91 -12.50 -3.67 -17.74
CA LYS A 91 -12.70 -4.08 -19.13
C LYS A 91 -11.52 -4.86 -19.70
N ALA A 92 -10.29 -4.39 -19.47
CA ALA A 92 -9.08 -5.02 -20.00
C ALA A 92 -8.85 -6.42 -19.41
N CYS A 93 -9.19 -6.60 -18.13
CA CYS A 93 -9.05 -7.87 -17.43
C CYS A 93 -10.26 -8.80 -17.61
N ALA A 94 -11.35 -8.34 -18.24
CA ALA A 94 -12.64 -9.03 -18.24
C ALA A 94 -13.04 -9.51 -16.83
N LEU A 95 -12.80 -8.66 -15.83
CA LEU A 95 -12.90 -9.03 -14.42
C LEU A 95 -14.36 -9.16 -13.98
N GLU A 96 -14.69 -10.30 -13.39
CA GLU A 96 -16.02 -10.66 -12.91
C GLU A 96 -16.11 -10.63 -11.37
N ALA A 97 -17.32 -10.82 -10.84
CA ALA A 97 -17.59 -10.65 -9.41
C ALA A 97 -16.85 -11.67 -8.54
N ASP A 98 -16.65 -12.89 -9.03
CA ASP A 98 -16.00 -14.02 -8.36
C ASP A 98 -14.52 -14.18 -8.73
N SER A 99 -13.99 -13.32 -9.61
CA SER A 99 -12.60 -13.41 -10.07
C SER A 99 -11.58 -13.27 -8.93
N SER A 100 -10.50 -14.03 -9.04
CA SER A 100 -9.32 -13.92 -8.22
C SER A 100 -8.26 -13.05 -8.91
N PHE A 101 -7.88 -11.94 -8.25
CA PHE A 101 -6.98 -10.92 -8.79
C PHE A 101 -5.72 -10.78 -7.94
N LEU A 102 -4.55 -10.90 -8.57
CA LEU A 102 -3.25 -10.69 -7.97
C LEU A 102 -2.59 -9.43 -8.53
N ASP A 103 -2.50 -8.38 -7.73
CA ASP A 103 -1.72 -7.18 -8.04
C ASP A 103 -0.27 -7.40 -7.59
N CYS A 104 0.64 -7.61 -8.54
CA CYS A 104 2.06 -7.86 -8.23
C CYS A 104 2.85 -6.57 -7.92
N THR A 105 2.19 -5.41 -7.91
CA THR A 105 2.81 -4.08 -7.81
C THR A 105 1.94 -3.13 -6.99
N LEU A 106 1.45 -3.61 -5.84
CA LEU A 106 0.38 -2.97 -5.06
C LEU A 106 0.57 -1.47 -4.89
N GLY A 107 1.77 -1.01 -4.49
CA GLY A 107 2.03 0.41 -4.25
C GLY A 107 1.01 1.00 -3.25
N LEU A 108 0.27 2.04 -3.64
CA LEU A 108 -0.83 2.59 -2.81
C LEU A 108 -2.16 1.82 -2.92
N GLY A 109 -2.24 0.82 -3.79
CA GLY A 109 -3.38 -0.08 -3.97
C GLY A 109 -4.55 0.51 -4.75
N ALA A 110 -4.34 1.55 -5.56
CA ALA A 110 -5.42 2.20 -6.29
C ALA A 110 -6.14 1.23 -7.25
N ASP A 111 -5.40 0.43 -8.02
CA ASP A 111 -5.95 -0.58 -8.92
C ASP A 111 -6.54 -1.76 -8.15
N SER A 112 -5.85 -2.26 -7.13
CA SER A 112 -6.38 -3.27 -6.20
C SER A 112 -7.72 -2.88 -5.57
N ILE A 113 -7.93 -1.63 -5.18
CA ILE A 113 -9.22 -1.14 -4.63
C ILE A 113 -10.32 -1.14 -5.69
N VAL A 114 -9.99 -0.78 -6.93
CA VAL A 114 -10.95 -0.88 -8.04
C VAL A 114 -11.28 -2.34 -8.31
N ALA A 115 -10.28 -3.21 -8.43
CA ALA A 115 -10.49 -4.65 -8.61
C ALA A 115 -11.37 -5.23 -7.48
N ALA A 116 -11.07 -4.94 -6.22
CA ALA A 116 -11.80 -5.44 -5.07
C ALA A 116 -13.25 -4.94 -4.98
N TYR A 117 -13.54 -3.77 -5.55
CA TYR A 117 -14.91 -3.28 -5.66
C TYR A 117 -15.74 -4.09 -6.67
N TYR A 118 -15.13 -4.54 -7.77
CA TYR A 118 -15.81 -5.32 -8.79
C TYR A 118 -15.82 -6.83 -8.46
N ALA A 119 -14.67 -7.40 -8.06
CA ALA A 119 -14.51 -8.79 -7.61
C ALA A 119 -14.91 -8.95 -6.12
N HIS A 120 -16.12 -8.55 -5.79
CA HIS A 120 -16.63 -8.51 -4.41
C HIS A 120 -17.05 -9.88 -3.86
N GLU A 121 -17.18 -10.88 -4.73
CA GLU A 121 -17.42 -12.29 -4.39
C GLU A 121 -16.13 -13.13 -4.50
N GLY A 122 -15.09 -12.58 -5.13
CA GLY A 122 -13.80 -13.20 -5.34
C GLY A 122 -12.75 -12.82 -4.31
N ARG A 123 -11.48 -12.80 -4.74
CA ARG A 123 -10.33 -12.53 -3.87
C ARG A 123 -9.35 -11.57 -4.54
N VAL A 124 -8.93 -10.54 -3.81
CA VAL A 124 -7.89 -9.60 -4.27
C VAL A 124 -6.70 -9.62 -3.33
N VAL A 125 -5.53 -9.96 -3.89
CA VAL A 125 -4.24 -9.98 -3.19
C VAL A 125 -3.32 -8.96 -3.84
N GLY A 126 -2.65 -8.14 -3.02
CA GLY A 126 -1.67 -7.17 -3.50
C GLY A 126 -0.30 -7.41 -2.90
N LEU A 127 0.72 -7.50 -3.75
CA LEU A 127 2.10 -7.71 -3.37
C LEU A 127 2.87 -6.39 -3.41
N GLU A 128 3.61 -6.12 -2.34
CA GLU A 128 4.56 -5.01 -2.30
C GLU A 128 5.91 -5.52 -1.78
N SER A 129 6.94 -5.38 -2.60
CA SER A 129 8.30 -5.86 -2.30
C SER A 129 8.99 -5.05 -1.19
N SER A 130 8.70 -3.75 -1.08
CA SER A 130 9.28 -2.87 -0.07
C SER A 130 8.60 -3.07 1.28
N PRO A 131 9.28 -3.62 2.32
CA PRO A 131 8.65 -3.97 3.58
C PRO A 131 7.96 -2.79 4.27
N LEU A 132 8.56 -1.60 4.18
CA LEU A 132 8.01 -0.40 4.78
C LEU A 132 6.76 0.11 4.04
N ILE A 133 6.78 0.09 2.70
CA ILE A 133 5.59 0.48 1.91
C ILE A 133 4.47 -0.52 2.20
N ALA A 134 4.76 -1.82 2.12
CA ALA A 134 3.80 -2.88 2.39
C ALA A 134 3.15 -2.72 3.77
N ALA A 135 3.96 -2.47 4.82
CA ALA A 135 3.46 -2.26 6.17
C ALA A 135 2.59 -0.99 6.28
N ILE A 136 3.03 0.14 5.72
CA ILE A 136 2.26 1.40 5.78
C ILE A 136 0.92 1.26 5.06
N VAL A 137 0.91 0.61 3.90
CA VAL A 137 -0.28 0.41 3.07
C VAL A 137 -1.23 -0.60 3.72
N LYS A 138 -0.73 -1.77 4.14
CA LYS A 138 -1.51 -2.80 4.86
C LYS A 138 -2.21 -2.22 6.08
N TRP A 139 -1.47 -1.52 6.93
CA TRP A 139 -2.04 -0.95 8.16
C TRP A 139 -2.93 0.25 7.87
N GLY A 140 -2.56 1.08 6.89
CA GLY A 140 -3.39 2.18 6.42
C GLY A 140 -4.74 1.70 5.87
N MET A 141 -4.76 0.62 5.08
CA MET A 141 -5.98 -0.04 4.61
C MET A 141 -6.81 -0.57 5.79
N LYS A 142 -6.16 -1.31 6.71
CA LYS A 142 -6.82 -1.93 7.87
C LYS A 142 -7.58 -0.91 8.74
N VAL A 143 -7.00 0.27 8.98
CA VAL A 143 -7.63 1.32 9.80
C VAL A 143 -8.40 2.36 8.98
N TYR A 144 -8.42 2.23 7.66
CA TYR A 144 -9.10 3.18 6.80
C TYR A 144 -10.58 3.24 7.13
N HIS A 145 -11.11 4.46 7.24
CA HIS A 145 -12.53 4.68 7.44
C HIS A 145 -13.00 5.93 6.72
N SER A 146 -14.14 5.81 6.05
CA SER A 146 -14.83 6.92 5.40
C SER A 146 -16.35 6.78 5.52
N LYS A 147 -17.11 7.82 5.14
CA LYS A 147 -18.58 7.76 5.08
C LYS A 147 -19.10 6.87 3.93
N MET A 148 -18.23 6.38 3.05
CA MET A 148 -18.59 5.59 1.88
C MET A 148 -18.39 4.11 2.19
N SER A 149 -19.46 3.42 2.61
CA SER A 149 -19.40 1.99 2.99
C SER A 149 -18.81 1.12 1.88
N TRP A 150 -19.20 1.36 0.63
CA TRP A 150 -18.71 0.65 -0.54
C TRP A 150 -17.19 0.78 -0.75
N LEU A 151 -16.60 1.92 -0.37
CA LEU A 151 -15.15 2.13 -0.48
C LEU A 151 -14.43 1.42 0.67
N ASN A 152 -14.99 1.51 1.88
CA ASN A 152 -14.43 0.84 3.05
C ASN A 152 -14.41 -0.68 2.83
N GLN A 153 -15.52 -1.26 2.34
CA GLN A 153 -15.63 -2.69 2.02
C GLN A 153 -14.56 -3.14 1.02
N ALA A 154 -14.41 -2.42 -0.09
CA ALA A 154 -13.40 -2.73 -1.11
C ALA A 154 -11.97 -2.61 -0.57
N ILE A 155 -11.67 -1.63 0.29
CA ILE A 155 -10.34 -1.47 0.88
C ILE A 155 -10.05 -2.59 1.89
N HIS A 156 -11.03 -2.95 2.71
CA HIS A 156 -10.87 -3.94 3.79
C HIS A 156 -10.83 -5.38 3.29
N SER A 157 -11.32 -5.66 2.08
CA SER A 157 -11.26 -7.01 1.48
C SER A 157 -9.89 -7.35 0.86
N ILE A 158 -9.02 -6.35 0.64
CA ILE A 158 -7.71 -6.56 0.00
C ILE A 158 -6.74 -7.20 0.98
N GLN A 159 -6.10 -8.29 0.55
CA GLN A 159 -4.98 -8.89 1.26
C GLN A 159 -3.66 -8.28 0.78
N ALA A 160 -3.11 -7.32 1.53
CA ALA A 160 -1.78 -6.76 1.27
C ALA A 160 -0.67 -7.65 1.87
N VAL A 161 0.26 -8.12 1.03
CA VAL A 161 1.36 -9.02 1.39
C VAL A 161 2.70 -8.37 1.08
N ASN A 162 3.62 -8.38 2.04
CA ASN A 162 5.01 -8.03 1.76
C ASN A 162 5.71 -9.21 1.09
N ALA A 163 5.88 -9.14 -0.22
CA ALA A 163 6.57 -10.16 -1.00
C ALA A 163 7.14 -9.54 -2.27
N GLU A 164 8.27 -10.09 -2.71
CA GLU A 164 8.76 -9.89 -4.06
C GLU A 164 7.90 -10.76 -5.00
N HIS A 165 7.44 -10.19 -6.12
CA HIS A 165 6.43 -10.81 -6.97
C HIS A 165 6.86 -12.15 -7.60
N TYR A 166 8.13 -12.30 -7.96
CA TYR A 166 8.69 -13.51 -8.57
C TYR A 166 8.82 -14.61 -7.52
N ASP A 167 9.27 -14.25 -6.32
CA ASP A 167 9.34 -15.18 -5.19
C ASP A 167 7.96 -15.64 -4.71
N TYR A 168 6.94 -14.80 -4.89
CA TYR A 168 5.56 -15.15 -4.59
C TYR A 168 4.97 -16.08 -5.65
N LEU A 169 5.04 -15.69 -6.93
CA LEU A 169 4.47 -16.43 -8.06
C LEU A 169 5.01 -17.86 -8.13
N ARG A 170 6.33 -18.05 -8.01
CA ARG A 170 6.99 -19.37 -8.06
C ARG A 170 6.55 -20.37 -6.98
N LYS A 171 5.87 -19.89 -5.93
CA LYS A 171 5.38 -20.71 -4.82
C LYS A 171 3.90 -21.03 -4.94
N LEU A 172 3.21 -20.41 -5.89
CA LEU A 172 1.80 -20.66 -6.13
C LEU A 172 1.63 -21.94 -6.96
N GLU A 173 0.47 -22.55 -6.79
CA GLU A 173 0.00 -23.56 -7.73
C GLU A 173 -0.46 -22.88 -9.02
N ASP A 174 -0.33 -23.60 -10.13
CA ASP A 174 -0.81 -23.17 -11.45
C ASP A 174 -2.30 -22.77 -11.39
N ASN A 175 -2.69 -21.73 -12.13
CA ASN A 175 -4.07 -21.24 -12.21
C ASN A 175 -4.70 -20.86 -10.85
N SER A 176 -3.89 -20.45 -9.87
CA SER A 176 -4.35 -19.99 -8.55
C SER A 176 -5.01 -18.60 -8.54
N PHE A 177 -4.87 -17.85 -9.64
CA PHE A 177 -5.51 -16.56 -9.88
C PHE A 177 -6.02 -16.48 -11.32
N ASP A 178 -7.19 -15.89 -11.51
CA ASP A 178 -7.78 -15.62 -12.83
C ASP A 178 -7.05 -14.47 -13.53
N ILE A 179 -6.59 -13.48 -12.75
CA ILE A 179 -5.86 -12.30 -13.24
C ILE A 179 -4.59 -12.07 -12.43
N VAL A 180 -3.45 -11.98 -13.13
CA VAL A 180 -2.19 -11.47 -12.59
C VAL A 180 -1.87 -10.12 -13.24
N TYR A 181 -1.79 -9.07 -12.42
CA TYR A 181 -1.64 -7.68 -12.84
C TYR A 181 -0.29 -7.09 -12.44
N PHE A 182 0.31 -6.32 -13.37
CA PHE A 182 1.55 -5.59 -13.14
C PHE A 182 1.41 -4.13 -13.63
N ASP A 183 1.64 -3.18 -12.75
CA ASP A 183 1.84 -1.75 -13.00
C ASP A 183 3.15 -1.28 -12.33
N PRO A 184 4.32 -1.71 -12.84
CA PRO A 184 5.58 -1.32 -12.24
C PRO A 184 5.79 0.18 -12.39
N MET A 185 6.41 0.81 -11.38
CA MET A 185 6.77 2.22 -11.48
C MET A 185 7.55 2.52 -12.77
N PHE A 186 7.20 3.62 -13.44
CA PHE A 186 7.92 4.06 -14.64
C PHE A 186 9.42 4.22 -14.38
N ARG A 187 10.24 3.58 -15.22
CA ARG A 187 11.71 3.69 -15.20
C ARG A 187 12.24 5.12 -15.36
N LYS A 188 11.45 5.99 -16.02
CA LYS A 188 11.72 7.43 -16.17
C LYS A 188 10.54 8.21 -15.59
N PRO A 189 10.56 8.56 -14.30
CA PRO A 189 9.44 9.22 -13.66
C PRO A 189 9.23 10.64 -14.22
N ARG A 190 7.98 11.02 -14.46
CA ARG A 190 7.63 12.42 -14.70
C ARG A 190 7.48 13.13 -13.36
N TYR A 191 8.44 14.01 -13.03
CA TYR A 191 8.55 14.69 -11.73
C TYR A 191 7.41 15.67 -11.39
N LYS A 192 6.44 15.91 -12.30
CA LYS A 192 5.31 16.81 -12.05
C LYS A 192 4.26 16.23 -11.07
N SER A 193 4.30 14.93 -10.78
CA SER A 193 3.42 14.32 -9.77
C SER A 193 4.14 14.27 -8.42
N THR A 194 3.82 15.22 -7.55
CA THR A 194 4.35 15.34 -6.17
C THR A 194 3.78 14.28 -5.23
N ALA A 195 2.54 13.81 -5.46
CA ALA A 195 1.87 12.83 -4.60
C ALA A 195 2.59 11.48 -4.50
N LEU A 196 3.45 11.14 -5.46
CA LEU A 196 4.22 9.87 -5.50
C LEU A 196 5.71 10.07 -5.16
N ALA A 197 6.16 11.30 -4.87
CA ALA A 197 7.57 11.56 -4.60
C ALA A 197 8.15 10.72 -3.45
N PRO A 198 7.44 10.53 -2.31
CA PRO A 198 7.90 9.66 -1.23
C PRO A 198 7.96 8.18 -1.64
N LEU A 199 6.99 7.70 -2.44
CA LEU A 199 6.91 6.31 -2.90
C LEU A 199 8.13 5.98 -3.78
N ARG A 200 8.53 6.89 -4.67
CA ARG A 200 9.68 6.69 -5.57
C ARG A 200 11.01 6.47 -4.85
N LEU A 201 11.17 7.05 -3.66
CA LEU A 201 12.39 6.88 -2.85
C LEU A 201 12.48 5.49 -2.21
N LEU A 202 11.33 4.84 -1.99
CA LEU A 202 11.21 3.62 -1.19
C LEU A 202 10.86 2.38 -2.03
N ALA A 203 10.35 2.58 -3.25
CA ALA A 203 9.85 1.52 -4.09
C ALA A 203 10.95 0.84 -4.91
N ASN A 204 10.67 -0.40 -5.30
CA ASN A 204 11.53 -1.19 -6.16
C ASN A 204 11.46 -0.69 -7.61
N HIS A 205 12.62 -0.46 -8.23
CA HIS A 205 12.75 0.02 -9.61
C HIS A 205 13.14 -1.09 -10.61
N GLN A 206 13.18 -2.35 -10.15
CA GLN A 206 13.47 -3.48 -11.01
C GLN A 206 12.44 -3.58 -12.14
N ALA A 207 12.94 -3.87 -13.34
CA ALA A 207 12.09 -4.09 -14.49
C ALA A 207 11.49 -5.50 -14.44
N LEU A 208 10.26 -5.63 -14.93
CA LEU A 208 9.65 -6.93 -15.16
C LEU A 208 10.53 -7.77 -16.10
N SER A 209 10.85 -9.00 -15.67
CA SER A 209 11.65 -9.94 -16.44
C SER A 209 10.76 -10.93 -17.20
N ARG A 210 11.34 -11.67 -18.16
CA ARG A 210 10.59 -12.67 -18.92
C ARG A 210 10.19 -13.86 -18.05
N GLU A 211 11.03 -14.19 -17.09
CA GLU A 211 10.80 -15.25 -16.11
C GLU A 211 9.58 -14.92 -15.24
N VAL A 212 9.42 -13.65 -14.82
CA VAL A 212 8.21 -13.23 -14.08
C VAL A 212 6.94 -13.39 -14.91
N ILE A 213 7.01 -13.06 -16.21
CA ILE A 213 5.86 -13.24 -17.11
C ILE A 213 5.53 -14.72 -17.27
N ALA A 214 6.54 -15.58 -17.36
CA ALA A 214 6.34 -17.03 -17.49
C ALA A 214 5.67 -17.64 -16.25
N GLU A 215 6.00 -17.19 -15.04
CA GLU A 215 5.35 -17.66 -13.80
C GLU A 215 3.94 -17.07 -13.62
N ALA A 216 3.57 -16.05 -14.40
CA ALA A 216 2.26 -15.40 -14.33
C ALA A 216 1.25 -15.95 -15.36
N CYS A 217 1.67 -16.90 -16.21
CA CYS A 217 0.88 -17.49 -17.30
C CYS A 217 0.70 -19.00 -17.06
#